data_AF-A0A1I4AQV4-F1
#
_entry.id   AF-A0A1I4AQV4-F1
#
_cell.length_a   1.000
_cell.length_b   1.000
_cell.length_c   1.000
_cell.angle_alpha   90.00
_cell.angle_beta   90.00
_cell.angle_gamma   90.00
#
_symmetry.space_group_name_H-M   'P 1'
#
loop_
_entity.id
_entity.type
_entity.pdbx_description
1 polymer ?
#
loop_
_entity_poly.entity_id
_entity_poly.type
_entity_poly.pdbx_seq_one_letter_code
_entity_poly.pdbx_strand_id
1 'polypeptide(L)'
;MTRSGLYLRERSFPASSRIDRIAKGSTASSAMNDSLGPDRVEVLAQEADLYVLAAEVDSAEKCFHDAIARRNAARIAYLSEPGAATLAAFEAGKEAEAVALERLDAEIRRLADIRARTVTGIKLKAFYAAADRNLAESIVEDILQL
;
A
#
# COMPACT_ATOMS: atom_id res chain seq x y z
N MET A 1 -27.15 28.92 -58.43
CA MET A 1 -27.87 30.08 -57.88
C MET A 1 -27.75 30.01 -56.36
N THR A 2 -26.78 30.73 -55.78
CA THR A 2 -26.94 32.06 -55.12
C THR A 2 -27.84 31.98 -53.88
N ARG A 3 -27.51 32.50 -52.71
CA ARG A 3 -26.43 33.35 -52.19
C ARG A 3 -26.62 33.38 -50.65
N SER A 4 -25.54 33.64 -49.92
CA SER A 4 -25.42 34.63 -48.82
C SER A 4 -26.61 34.81 -47.86
N GLY A 5 -26.47 34.72 -46.54
CA GLY A 5 -25.42 35.29 -45.71
C GLY A 5 -26.05 36.21 -44.64
N LEU A 6 -25.23 36.59 -43.66
CA LEU A 6 -25.43 37.68 -42.68
C LEU A 6 -26.15 37.34 -41.36
N TYR A 7 -25.64 37.64 -40.16
CA TYR A 7 -24.36 38.21 -39.66
C TYR A 7 -24.41 38.26 -38.11
N LEU A 8 -23.27 38.67 -37.51
CA LEU A 8 -23.05 39.22 -36.14
C LEU A 8 -22.75 38.17 -35.04
N ARG A 9 -21.71 38.31 -34.20
CA ARG A 9 -20.92 39.50 -33.84
C ARG A 9 -19.59 39.08 -33.20
N GLU A 10 -18.48 39.33 -33.89
CA GLU A 10 -17.18 39.47 -33.25
C GLU A 10 -17.22 40.68 -32.31
N ARG A 11 -16.81 40.50 -31.06
CA ARG A 11 -16.48 41.62 -30.17
C ARG A 11 -14.97 41.65 -30.00
N SER A 12 -14.38 42.61 -30.69
CA SER A 12 -13.02 43.08 -30.46
C SER A 12 -13.01 44.17 -29.37
N PHE A 13 -11.82 44.30 -28.75
CA PHE A 13 -11.24 45.41 -28.00
C PHE A 13 -11.41 45.48 -26.47
N PRO A 14 -10.42 46.03 -25.71
CA PRO A 14 -9.10 46.53 -26.12
C PRO A 14 -7.89 45.92 -25.36
N ALA A 15 -6.72 45.97 -26.01
CA ALA A 15 -5.44 45.98 -25.32
C ALA A 15 -5.34 47.26 -24.47
N SER A 16 -5.10 47.11 -23.17
CA SER A 16 -4.67 48.19 -22.28
C SER A 16 -3.68 47.65 -21.26
N SER A 17 -2.41 47.85 -21.61
CA SER A 17 -1.31 48.30 -20.75
C SER A 17 -1.64 48.41 -19.25
N ARG A 18 -1.14 47.43 -18.47
CA ARG A 18 -0.74 47.59 -17.06
C ARG A 18 0.09 46.39 -16.58
N ILE A 19 1.13 46.04 -17.33
CA ILE A 19 2.28 45.33 -16.76
C ILE A 19 3.40 46.37 -16.66
N ASP A 20 3.18 47.29 -15.74
CA ASP A 20 4.21 48.22 -15.30
C ASP A 20 4.71 47.68 -13.96
N ARG A 21 5.93 47.16 -13.99
CA ARG A 21 6.91 47.33 -12.91
C ARG A 21 6.67 46.58 -11.59
N ILE A 22 7.07 45.31 -11.56
CA ILE A 22 7.75 44.75 -10.39
C ILE A 22 9.05 44.09 -10.86
N ALA A 23 10.01 44.93 -11.25
CA ALA A 23 11.42 44.59 -11.18
C ALA A 23 11.97 45.30 -9.94
N LYS A 24 12.72 44.53 -9.13
CA LYS A 24 13.46 44.87 -7.90
C LYS A 24 12.67 44.87 -6.59
N GLY A 25 12.89 43.79 -5.85
CA GLY A 25 12.89 43.81 -4.39
C GLY A 25 12.19 42.64 -3.73
N SER A 26 12.72 41.42 -3.85
CA SER A 26 12.72 40.47 -2.72
C SER A 26 13.63 39.28 -3.02
N THR A 27 14.83 39.33 -2.46
CA THR A 27 15.65 38.15 -2.18
C THR A 27 14.99 37.38 -1.04
N ALA A 28 14.17 36.37 -1.35
CA ALA A 28 13.85 35.32 -0.37
C ALA A 28 13.24 34.11 -1.07
N SER A 29 13.82 32.95 -0.78
CA SER A 29 13.26 31.61 -1.00
C SER A 29 13.20 31.12 -2.45
N SER A 30 14.36 30.78 -3.01
CA SER A 30 14.44 29.81 -4.10
C SER A 30 15.33 28.65 -3.66
N ALA A 31 14.75 27.46 -3.70
CA ALA A 31 15.35 26.14 -3.51
C ALA A 31 15.81 25.77 -2.08
N MET A 32 14.87 25.64 -1.15
CA MET A 32 14.89 24.44 -0.30
C MET A 32 14.47 23.28 -1.20
N ASN A 33 15.44 22.66 -1.87
CA ASN A 33 15.29 21.26 -2.22
C ASN A 33 15.11 20.54 -0.89
N ASP A 34 13.87 20.20 -0.56
CA ASP A 34 13.54 19.11 0.36
C ASP A 34 14.16 17.83 -0.22
N SER A 35 15.48 17.73 -0.06
CA SER A 35 16.20 16.48 -0.06
C SER A 35 15.54 15.67 1.04
N LEU A 36 14.60 14.79 0.64
CA LEU A 36 14.11 13.71 1.48
C LEU A 36 15.36 13.01 2.03
N GLY A 37 15.71 13.32 3.28
CA GLY A 37 16.86 12.73 3.93
C GLY A 37 16.72 11.20 3.93
N PRO A 38 17.83 10.46 3.94
CA PRO A 38 17.83 9.00 3.86
C PRO A 38 16.86 8.35 4.86
N ASP A 39 16.74 8.90 6.08
CA ASP A 39 15.79 8.46 7.10
C ASP A 39 14.31 8.48 6.66
N ARG A 40 13.90 9.50 5.90
CA ARG A 40 12.52 9.59 5.40
C ARG A 40 12.26 8.58 4.29
N VAL A 41 13.28 8.27 3.48
CA VAL A 41 13.17 7.29 2.39
C VAL A 41 13.06 5.87 2.95
N GLU A 42 13.80 5.55 4.02
CA GLU A 42 13.72 4.24 4.68
C GLU A 42 12.41 4.01 5.43
N VAL A 43 11.88 5.02 6.13
CA VAL A 43 10.58 4.92 6.79
C VAL A 43 9.47 4.71 5.76
N LEU A 44 9.51 5.40 4.62
CA LEU A 44 8.56 5.20 3.53
C LEU A 44 8.70 3.83 2.86
N ALA A 45 9.91 3.28 2.78
CA ALA A 45 10.15 1.92 2.28
C ALA A 45 9.56 0.85 3.21
N GLN A 46 9.76 0.99 4.52
CA GLN A 46 9.17 0.09 5.52
C GLN A 46 7.63 0.16 5.56
N GLU A 47 7.05 1.35 5.36
CA GLU A 47 5.60 1.51 5.22
C GLU A 47 5.07 0.84 3.94
N ALA A 48 5.78 0.98 2.81
CA ALA A 48 5.42 0.32 1.56
C ALA A 48 5.44 -1.21 1.70
N ASP A 49 6.43 -1.78 2.40
CA ASP A 49 6.50 -3.22 2.67
C ASP A 49 5.33 -3.72 3.52
N LEU A 50 4.87 -2.93 4.49
CA LEU A 50 3.66 -3.24 5.27
C LEU A 50 2.39 -3.25 4.41
N TYR A 51 2.27 -2.33 3.45
CA TYR A 51 1.13 -2.33 2.52
C TYR A 51 1.15 -3.55 1.57
N VAL A 52 2.33 -3.93 1.07
CA VAL A 52 2.48 -5.14 0.25
C VAL A 52 2.09 -6.38 1.06
N LEU A 53 2.58 -6.48 2.29
CA LEU A 53 2.28 -7.62 3.17
C LEU A 53 0.79 -7.68 3.57
N ALA A 54 0.15 -6.54 3.80
CA ALA A 54 -1.29 -6.49 4.02
C ALA A 54 -2.06 -7.03 2.80
N ALA A 55 -1.62 -6.71 1.58
CA ALA A 55 -2.22 -7.26 0.37
C ALA A 55 -1.97 -8.77 0.23
N GLU A 56 -0.82 -9.29 0.67
CA GLU A 56 -0.53 -10.73 0.74
C GLU A 56 -1.48 -11.45 1.71
N VAL A 57 -1.72 -10.87 2.89
CA VAL A 57 -2.71 -11.38 3.86
C VAL A 57 -4.11 -11.40 3.28
N ASP A 58 -4.57 -10.28 2.68
CA ASP A 58 -5.88 -10.20 2.02
C ASP A 58 -6.04 -11.26 0.92
N SER A 59 -4.97 -11.51 0.15
CA SER A 59 -4.97 -12.54 -0.87
C SER A 59 -5.05 -13.94 -0.26
N ALA A 60 -4.30 -14.21 0.82
CA ALA A 60 -4.32 -15.49 1.51
C ALA A 60 -5.70 -15.77 2.14
N GLU A 61 -6.34 -14.74 2.71
CA GLU A 61 -7.67 -14.83 3.29
C GLU A 61 -8.73 -15.18 2.23
N LYS A 62 -8.67 -14.53 1.06
CA LYS A 62 -9.53 -14.88 -0.08
C LYS A 62 -9.34 -16.33 -0.51
N CYS A 63 -8.09 -16.79 -0.63
CA CYS A 63 -7.80 -18.19 -0.98
C CYS A 63 -8.35 -19.17 0.07
N PHE A 64 -8.27 -18.83 1.36
CA PHE A 64 -8.84 -19.64 2.43
C PHE A 64 -10.37 -19.73 2.34
N HIS A 65 -11.05 -18.61 2.12
CA HIS A 65 -12.50 -18.60 1.91
C HIS A 65 -12.93 -19.40 0.69
N ASP A 66 -12.21 -19.28 -0.42
CA ASP A 66 -12.46 -20.07 -1.63
C ASP A 66 -12.26 -21.57 -1.37
N ALA A 67 -11.24 -21.96 -0.59
CA ALA A 67 -11.00 -23.35 -0.24
C ALA A 67 -12.14 -23.92 0.62
N ILE A 68 -12.61 -23.16 1.62
CA ILE A 68 -13.78 -23.53 2.44
C ILE A 68 -15.01 -23.72 1.54
N ALA A 69 -15.26 -22.78 0.62
CA ALA A 69 -16.41 -22.85 -0.28
C ALA A 69 -16.38 -24.12 -1.15
N ARG A 70 -15.20 -24.45 -1.71
CA ARG A 70 -15.01 -25.68 -2.50
C ARG A 70 -15.19 -26.94 -1.67
N ARG A 71 -14.61 -27.00 -0.46
CA ARG A 71 -14.80 -28.14 0.45
C ARG A 71 -16.27 -28.31 0.82
N ASN A 72 -16.99 -27.22 1.11
CA ASN A 72 -18.41 -27.24 1.41
C ASN A 72 -19.23 -27.78 0.23
N ALA A 73 -18.94 -27.32 -0.99
CA ALA A 73 -19.59 -27.84 -2.20
C ALA A 73 -19.33 -29.34 -2.37
N ALA A 74 -18.09 -29.79 -2.20
CA ALA A 74 -17.73 -31.21 -2.27
C ALA A 74 -18.41 -32.04 -1.17
N ARG A 75 -18.53 -31.51 0.05
CA ARG A 75 -19.27 -32.14 1.15
C ARG A 75 -20.74 -32.30 0.82
N ILE A 76 -21.37 -31.26 0.26
CA ILE A 76 -22.78 -31.31 -0.16
C ILE A 76 -22.96 -32.37 -1.24
N ALA A 77 -22.07 -32.43 -2.24
CA ALA A 77 -22.10 -33.45 -3.28
C ALA A 77 -21.99 -34.86 -2.68
N TYR A 78 -21.06 -35.09 -1.74
CA TYR A 78 -20.91 -36.37 -1.06
C TYR A 78 -22.13 -36.77 -0.24
N LEU A 79 -22.74 -35.83 0.48
CA LEU A 79 -23.96 -36.10 1.26
C LEU A 79 -25.19 -36.34 0.38
N SER A 80 -25.22 -35.75 -0.81
CA SER A 80 -26.34 -35.90 -1.77
C SER A 80 -26.23 -37.19 -2.57
N GLU A 81 -25.02 -37.55 -2.99
CA GLU A 81 -24.71 -38.76 -3.73
C GLU A 81 -23.40 -39.38 -3.19
N PRO A 82 -23.50 -40.23 -2.15
CA PRO A 82 -22.34 -40.87 -1.57
C PRO A 82 -21.68 -41.83 -2.58
N GLY A 83 -20.41 -41.58 -2.89
CA GLY A 83 -19.65 -42.41 -3.81
C GLY A 83 -18.15 -42.18 -3.66
N ALA A 84 -17.34 -43.07 -4.23
CA ALA A 84 -15.88 -42.98 -4.15
C ALA A 84 -15.34 -41.66 -4.73
N ALA A 85 -15.93 -41.19 -5.83
CA ALA A 85 -15.54 -39.93 -6.47
C ALA A 85 -15.89 -38.70 -5.61
N THR A 86 -17.10 -38.65 -5.04
CA THR A 86 -17.54 -37.53 -4.19
C THR A 86 -16.81 -37.51 -2.85
N LEU A 87 -16.48 -38.68 -2.30
CA LEU A 87 -15.61 -38.80 -1.12
C LEU A 87 -14.19 -38.28 -1.41
N ALA A 88 -13.59 -38.69 -2.52
CA ALA A 88 -12.25 -38.24 -2.91
C ALA A 88 -12.21 -36.71 -3.10
N ALA A 89 -13.22 -36.13 -3.76
CA ALA A 89 -13.34 -34.68 -3.91
C ALA A 89 -13.50 -33.96 -2.56
N PHE A 90 -14.24 -34.55 -1.62
CA PHE A 90 -14.41 -33.98 -0.29
C PHE A 90 -13.10 -34.01 0.51
N GLU A 91 -12.36 -35.11 0.50
CA GLU A 91 -11.06 -35.20 1.19
C GLU A 91 -10.03 -34.25 0.56
N ALA A 92 -9.97 -34.16 -0.78
CA ALA A 92 -9.13 -33.18 -1.47
C ALA A 92 -9.51 -31.73 -1.09
N GLY A 93 -10.80 -31.46 -0.90
CA GLY A 93 -11.28 -30.17 -0.41
C GLY A 93 -10.79 -29.86 1.01
N LYS A 94 -10.74 -30.85 1.91
CA LYS A 94 -10.20 -30.66 3.27
C LYS A 94 -8.71 -30.37 3.26
N GLU A 95 -7.96 -31.09 2.44
CA GLU A 95 -6.52 -30.87 2.29
C GLU A 95 -6.24 -29.47 1.74
N ALA A 96 -6.98 -29.03 0.72
CA ALA A 96 -6.87 -27.67 0.19
C ALA A 96 -7.22 -26.60 1.23
N GLU A 97 -8.24 -26.81 2.06
CA GLU A 97 -8.57 -25.91 3.18
C GLU A 97 -7.43 -25.83 4.19
N ALA A 98 -6.85 -26.97 4.57
CA ALA A 98 -5.73 -27.01 5.52
C ALA A 98 -4.51 -26.24 4.99
N VAL A 99 -4.13 -26.47 3.73
CA VAL A 99 -3.02 -25.76 3.08
C VAL A 99 -3.29 -24.25 3.00
N ALA A 100 -4.50 -23.85 2.66
CA ALA A 100 -4.87 -22.43 2.59
C ALA A 100 -4.83 -21.77 3.98
N LEU A 101 -5.22 -22.49 5.04
CA LEU A 101 -5.14 -22.01 6.42
C LEU A 101 -3.69 -21.84 6.87
N GLU A 102 -2.82 -22.81 6.58
CA GLU A 102 -1.39 -22.72 6.90
C GLU A 102 -0.74 -21.51 6.23
N ARG A 103 -1.09 -21.24 4.97
CA ARG A 103 -0.61 -20.05 4.26
C ARG A 103 -1.11 -18.76 4.90
N LEU A 104 -2.40 -18.67 5.24
CA LEU A 104 -2.97 -17.50 5.91
C LEU A 104 -2.29 -17.25 7.27
N ASP A 105 -2.10 -18.29 8.07
CA ASP A 105 -1.42 -18.19 9.37
C ASP A 105 0.04 -17.73 9.22
N ALA A 106 0.76 -18.23 8.20
CA ALA A 106 2.12 -17.77 7.89
C ALA A 106 2.18 -16.27 7.58
N GLU A 107 1.27 -15.76 6.73
CA GLU A 107 1.26 -14.33 6.39
C GLU A 107 0.84 -13.45 7.57
N ILE A 108 -0.14 -13.88 8.38
CA ILE A 108 -0.56 -13.17 9.59
C ILE A 108 0.61 -13.06 10.59
N ARG A 109 1.37 -14.15 10.79
CA ARG A 109 2.55 -14.15 11.65
C ARG A 109 3.63 -13.22 11.13
N ARG A 110 3.88 -13.23 9.83
CA ARG A 110 4.84 -12.34 9.18
C ARG A 110 4.45 -10.88 9.35
N LEU A 111 3.17 -10.55 9.18
CA LEU A 111 2.64 -9.20 9.42
C LEU A 111 2.79 -8.77 10.88
N ALA A 112 2.50 -9.67 11.81
CA ALA A 112 2.65 -9.39 13.24
C ALA A 112 4.12 -9.14 13.61
N ASP A 113 5.06 -9.94 13.08
CA ASP A 113 6.50 -9.79 13.36
C ASP A 113 7.04 -8.46 12.82
N ILE A 114 6.75 -8.13 11.56
CA ILE A 114 7.21 -6.88 10.95
C ILE A 114 6.63 -5.69 11.71
N ARG A 115 5.34 -5.71 12.05
CA ARG A 115 4.73 -4.66 12.87
C ARG A 115 5.40 -4.53 14.24
N ALA A 116 5.75 -5.63 14.90
CA ALA A 116 6.44 -5.61 16.19
C ALA A 116 7.84 -5.00 16.07
N ARG A 117 8.60 -5.33 15.02
CA ARG A 117 9.91 -4.73 14.72
C ARG A 117 9.79 -3.24 14.46
N THR A 118 8.86 -2.81 13.60
CA THR A 118 8.63 -1.39 13.29
C THR A 118 8.29 -0.60 14.55
N VAL A 119 7.38 -1.10 15.39
CA VAL A 119 7.02 -0.44 16.67
C VAL A 119 8.22 -0.35 17.61
N THR A 120 9.06 -1.38 17.67
CA THR A 120 10.28 -1.39 18.50
C THR A 120 11.29 -0.36 18.00
N GLY A 121 11.53 -0.30 16.68
CA GLY A 121 12.38 0.71 16.05
C GLY A 121 11.89 2.14 16.32
N ILE A 122 10.58 2.40 16.21
CA ILE A 122 9.99 3.71 16.52
C ILE A 122 10.22 4.09 17.99
N LYS A 123 10.00 3.16 18.93
CA LYS A 123 10.19 3.42 20.37
C LYS A 123 11.65 3.73 20.69
N LEU A 124 12.59 3.00 20.09
CA LEU A 124 14.02 3.23 20.26
C LEU A 124 14.43 4.58 19.65
N LYS A 125 13.99 4.92 18.42
CA LYS A 125 14.23 6.24 17.82
C LYS A 125 13.67 7.35 18.72
N ALA A 126 12.47 7.20 19.27
CA ALA A 126 11.88 8.17 20.19
C ALA A 126 12.68 8.32 21.50
N PHE A 127 13.16 7.20 22.07
CA PHE A 127 13.94 7.21 23.31
C PHE A 127 15.29 7.90 23.13
N TYR A 128 16.01 7.60 22.05
CA TYR A 128 17.34 8.15 21.82
C TYR A 128 17.32 9.53 21.14
N ALA A 129 16.28 9.88 20.38
CA ALA A 129 16.09 11.27 19.92
C ALA A 129 15.94 12.27 21.08
N ALA A 130 15.57 11.80 22.28
CA ALA A 130 15.56 12.57 23.50
C ALA A 130 16.93 12.65 24.22
N ALA A 131 17.91 11.82 23.83
CA ALA A 131 19.20 11.69 24.50
C ALA A 131 20.40 12.14 23.61
N ASP A 132 20.46 11.69 22.36
CA ASP A 132 21.40 12.11 21.31
C ASP A 132 20.98 11.49 19.95
N ARG A 133 20.73 12.31 18.91
CA ARG A 133 20.13 11.86 17.64
C ARG A 133 21.01 10.90 16.84
N ASN A 134 22.32 11.12 16.81
CA ASN A 134 23.21 10.30 15.99
C ASN A 134 23.42 8.89 16.58
N LEU A 135 23.35 8.77 17.92
CA LEU A 135 23.40 7.48 18.60
C LEU A 135 22.07 6.72 18.45
N ALA A 136 20.95 7.44 18.33
CA ALA A 136 19.63 6.88 18.11
C ALA A 136 19.54 6.09 16.81
N GLU A 137 20.05 6.65 15.73
CA GLU A 137 19.93 6.10 14.38
C GLU A 137 20.77 4.82 14.25
N SER A 138 22.02 4.84 14.71
CA SER A 138 22.93 3.69 14.65
C SER A 138 22.47 2.48 15.48
N ILE A 139 21.92 2.70 16.69
CA ILE A 139 21.44 1.59 17.53
C ILE A 139 20.15 0.98 16.97
N VAL A 140 19.30 1.79 16.34
CA VAL A 140 18.04 1.32 15.77
C VAL A 140 18.28 0.51 14.51
N GLU A 141 19.21 0.92 13.64
CA GLU A 141 19.59 0.13 12.47
C GLU A 141 20.11 -1.26 12.87
N ASP A 142 21.01 -1.35 13.85
CA ASP A 142 21.57 -2.63 14.32
C ASP A 142 20.49 -3.56 14.90
N ILE A 143 19.48 -3.02 15.60
CA ILE A 143 18.39 -3.83 16.18
C ILE A 143 17.35 -4.25 15.14
N LEU A 144 17.11 -3.44 14.11
CA LEU A 144 16.19 -3.77 13.01
C LEU A 144 16.79 -4.78 12.02
N GLN A 145 18.12 -4.93 11.99
CA GLN A 145 18.83 -5.92 11.16
C GLN A 145 18.95 -7.32 11.79
N LEU A 146 18.57 -7.50 13.06
CA LEU A 146 18.51 -8.78 13.79
C LEU A 146 17.13 -9.48 13.61
#